data_AF-A0A1S1Z1G8-F1
#
_entry.id   AF-A0A1S1Z1G8-F1
#
_cell.length_a   1.000
_cell.length_b   1.000
_cell.length_c   1.000
_cell.angle_alpha   90.00
_cell.angle_beta   90.00
_cell.angle_gamma   90.00
#
_symmetry.space_group_name_H-M   'P 1'
#
loop_
_entity.id
_entity.type
_entity.pdbx_description
1 polymer ?
#
loop_
_entity_poly.entity_id
_entity_poly.type
_entity_poly.pdbx_seq_one_letter_code
_entity_poly.pdbx_strand_id
1 'polypeptide(L)'
;MLFSWVLQFVSNEMIISDEVWYTTYGEQLSLEQIDGIIEWNATYWWFSYLITPIILLIKVLLITFSLIIGGILFDISLSFFKTIGIVLITEFIFLIPSAIQLTWFTFFENIHSLNDLISFTPWNVFYYINKEDVLEWFIYPLSLINFFEILFVSILTYLVRRVLIEKTEDQNKAFKIVAYGYGSGLVTWVVFITFLSIQYT
;
A
#
# COMPACT_ATOMS: atom_id res chain seq x y z
N MET A 1 -10.37 -6.19 -4.37
CA MET A 1 -11.54 -5.61 -3.68
C MET A 1 -12.22 -6.62 -2.77
N LEU A 2 -12.77 -7.74 -3.25
CA LEU A 2 -13.38 -8.74 -2.34
C LEU A 2 -12.37 -9.31 -1.34
N PHE A 3 -11.17 -9.67 -1.79
CA PHE A 3 -10.14 -10.23 -0.91
C PHE A 3 -9.66 -9.23 0.16
N SER A 4 -9.51 -7.94 -0.19
CA SER A 4 -9.16 -6.91 0.79
C SER A 4 -10.24 -6.72 1.85
N TRP A 5 -11.53 -6.85 1.49
CA TRP A 5 -12.62 -6.85 2.47
C TRP A 5 -12.58 -8.07 3.39
N VAL A 6 -12.28 -9.26 2.85
CA VAL A 6 -12.14 -10.46 3.68
C VAL A 6 -11.00 -10.29 4.68
N LEU A 7 -9.83 -9.80 4.25
CA LEU A 7 -8.72 -9.54 5.16
C LEU A 7 -9.10 -8.52 6.25
N GLN A 8 -9.78 -7.44 5.87
CA GLN A 8 -10.23 -6.41 6.80
C GLN A 8 -11.24 -6.96 7.82
N PHE A 9 -12.19 -7.76 7.35
CA PHE A 9 -13.18 -8.42 8.21
C PHE A 9 -12.51 -9.35 9.21
N VAL A 10 -11.64 -10.25 8.74
CA VAL A 10 -10.94 -11.20 9.61
C VAL A 10 -10.06 -10.46 10.61
N SER A 11 -9.38 -9.38 10.21
CA SER A 11 -8.56 -8.58 11.13
C SER A 11 -9.39 -7.93 12.24
N ASN A 12 -10.56 -7.37 11.91
CA ASN A 12 -11.42 -6.73 12.91
C ASN A 12 -12.02 -7.74 13.89
N GLU A 13 -12.37 -8.94 13.44
CA GLU A 13 -12.99 -9.96 14.29
C GLU A 13 -11.98 -10.76 15.11
N MET A 14 -10.80 -11.07 14.54
CA MET A 14 -9.84 -11.99 15.16
C MET A 14 -8.69 -11.29 15.90
N ILE A 15 -8.32 -10.08 15.50
CA ILE A 15 -7.11 -9.41 15.98
C ILE A 15 -7.47 -8.16 16.80
N ILE A 16 -8.32 -7.29 16.28
CA ILE A 16 -8.55 -5.96 16.87
C ILE A 16 -9.68 -6.04 17.91
N SER A 17 -9.33 -6.31 19.16
CA SER A 17 -10.26 -6.25 20.30
C SER A 17 -10.31 -4.87 20.96
N ASP A 18 -11.33 -4.62 21.79
CA ASP A 18 -11.44 -3.39 22.58
C ASP A 18 -10.21 -3.16 23.49
N GLU A 19 -9.63 -4.25 24.02
CA GLU A 19 -8.41 -4.19 24.84
C GLU A 19 -7.24 -3.57 24.07
N VAL A 20 -7.11 -3.87 22.78
CA VAL A 20 -6.07 -3.30 21.90
C VAL A 20 -6.24 -1.79 21.75
N TRP A 21 -7.48 -1.27 21.79
CA TRP A 21 -7.72 0.17 21.77
C TRP A 21 -7.29 0.83 23.08
N TYR A 22 -7.63 0.23 24.23
CA TYR A 22 -7.23 0.76 25.54
C TYR A 22 -5.72 0.78 25.73
N THR A 23 -5.01 -0.28 25.32
CA THR A 23 -3.54 -0.32 25.42
C THR A 23 -2.88 0.69 24.46
N THR A 24 -3.43 0.88 23.27
CA THR A 24 -2.87 1.81 22.27
C THR A 24 -3.02 3.27 22.71
N TYR A 25 -4.19 3.64 23.23
CA TYR A 25 -4.52 5.04 23.51
C TYR A 25 -4.53 5.39 25.00
N GLY A 26 -4.40 4.42 25.90
CA GLY A 26 -4.54 4.63 27.36
C GLY A 26 -3.53 5.61 27.96
N GLU A 27 -2.38 5.79 27.33
CA GLU A 27 -1.38 6.80 27.74
C GLU A 27 -1.67 8.20 27.19
N GLN A 28 -2.53 8.32 26.17
CA GLN A 28 -2.74 9.55 25.39
C GLN A 28 -4.14 10.15 25.61
N LEU A 29 -5.13 9.33 25.95
CA LEU A 29 -6.55 9.70 26.01
C LEU A 29 -7.18 9.24 27.35
N SER A 30 -8.25 9.92 27.77
CA SER A 30 -9.06 9.46 28.91
C SER A 30 -9.88 8.23 28.54
N LEU A 31 -10.29 7.43 29.54
CA LEU A 31 -11.15 6.26 29.32
C LEU A 31 -12.44 6.62 28.56
N GLU A 32 -13.09 7.72 28.94
CA GLU A 32 -14.31 8.21 28.27
C GLU A 32 -14.07 8.55 26.78
N GLN A 33 -12.89 9.06 26.43
CA GLN A 33 -12.53 9.32 25.04
C GLN A 33 -12.29 8.03 24.25
N ILE A 34 -11.66 7.04 24.88
CA ILE A 34 -11.39 5.73 24.26
C ILE A 34 -12.71 4.98 24.04
N ASP A 35 -13.60 4.97 25.03
CA ASP A 35 -14.94 4.38 24.92
C ASP A 35 -15.71 5.01 23.76
N GLY A 36 -15.66 6.34 23.63
CA GLY A 36 -16.27 7.05 22.51
C GLY A 36 -15.70 6.66 21.14
N ILE A 37 -14.40 6.36 21.03
CA ILE A 37 -13.77 5.87 19.80
C ILE A 37 -14.26 4.45 19.48
N ILE A 38 -14.33 3.57 20.48
CA ILE A 38 -14.80 2.19 20.33
C ILE A 38 -16.26 2.19 19.87
N GLU A 39 -17.13 2.99 20.51
CA GLU A 39 -18.54 3.13 20.11
C GLU A 39 -18.71 3.70 18.71
N TRP A 40 -17.88 4.70 18.34
CA TRP A 40 -17.88 5.24 16.99
C TRP A 40 -17.47 4.19 15.96
N ASN A 41 -16.41 3.43 16.24
CA ASN A 41 -15.96 2.35 15.37
C ASN A 41 -17.04 1.26 15.22
N ALA A 42 -17.71 0.88 16.31
CA ALA A 42 -18.81 -0.07 16.30
C ALA A 42 -20.04 0.43 15.52
N THR A 43 -20.30 1.74 15.51
CA THR A 43 -21.44 2.34 14.78
C THR A 43 -21.14 2.54 13.29
N TYR A 44 -19.91 2.95 12.96
CA TYR A 44 -19.49 3.33 11.61
C TYR A 44 -18.56 2.32 10.95
N TRP A 45 -18.54 1.07 11.43
CA TRP A 45 -17.67 0.01 10.91
C TRP A 45 -17.77 -0.12 9.38
N TRP A 46 -18.98 -0.01 8.81
CA TRP A 46 -19.27 -0.12 7.38
C TRP A 46 -18.60 0.97 6.53
N PHE A 47 -18.31 2.14 7.11
CA PHE A 47 -17.66 3.25 6.42
C PHE A 47 -16.26 2.86 5.96
N SER A 48 -15.54 2.10 6.80
CA SER A 48 -14.22 1.57 6.46
C SER A 48 -14.26 0.66 5.22
N TYR A 49 -15.33 -0.15 5.06
CA TYR A 49 -15.51 -1.04 3.91
C TYR A 49 -15.82 -0.28 2.61
N LEU A 50 -16.40 0.92 2.69
CA LEU A 50 -16.62 1.79 1.53
C LEU A 50 -15.38 2.61 1.15
N ILE A 51 -14.59 3.05 2.13
CA ILE A 51 -13.36 3.81 1.86
C ILE A 51 -12.31 2.94 1.16
N THR A 52 -12.10 1.70 1.61
CA THR A 52 -11.10 0.79 1.05
C THR A 52 -11.15 0.67 -0.49
N PRO A 53 -12.30 0.36 -1.14
CA PRO A 53 -12.37 0.26 -2.59
C PRO A 53 -12.23 1.61 -3.30
N ILE A 54 -12.62 2.72 -2.68
CA ILE A 54 -12.43 4.07 -3.24
C ILE A 54 -10.93 4.40 -3.31
N ILE A 55 -10.19 4.18 -2.22
CA ILE A 55 -8.74 4.38 -2.19
C ILE A 55 -8.05 3.48 -3.21
N LEU A 56 -8.44 2.19 -3.27
CA LEU A 56 -7.89 1.26 -4.25
C LEU A 56 -8.15 1.73 -5.69
N LEU A 57 -9.37 2.22 -5.97
CA LEU A 57 -9.73 2.73 -7.29
C LEU A 57 -8.88 3.94 -7.67
N ILE A 58 -8.69 4.89 -6.75
CA ILE A 58 -7.82 6.05 -6.96
C ILE A 58 -6.39 5.59 -7.26
N LYS A 59 -5.84 4.67 -6.47
CA LYS A 59 -4.49 4.12 -6.67
C LYS A 59 -4.34 3.48 -8.06
N VAL A 60 -5.28 2.62 -8.46
CA VAL A 60 -5.29 1.96 -9.77
C VAL A 60 -5.34 2.98 -10.91
N LEU A 61 -6.16 4.02 -10.77
CA LEU A 61 -6.26 5.09 -11.77
C LEU A 61 -4.96 5.89 -11.87
N LEU A 62 -4.36 6.27 -10.75
CA LEU A 62 -3.08 6.99 -10.75
C LEU A 62 -1.99 6.18 -11.46
N ILE A 63 -1.82 4.90 -11.12
CA ILE A 63 -0.84 4.02 -11.77
C ILE A 63 -1.15 3.86 -13.26
N THR A 64 -2.43 3.70 -13.62
CA THR A 64 -2.85 3.59 -15.03
C THR A 64 -2.49 4.85 -15.81
N PHE A 65 -2.77 6.04 -15.27
CA PHE A 65 -2.40 7.30 -15.90
C PHE A 65 -0.89 7.44 -16.05
N SER A 66 -0.13 7.13 -15.01
CA SER A 66 1.34 7.12 -15.04
C SER A 66 1.88 6.22 -16.15
N LEU A 67 1.33 5.03 -16.33
CA LEU A 67 1.73 4.12 -17.42
C LEU A 67 1.34 4.63 -18.80
N ILE A 68 0.17 5.25 -18.95
CA ILE A 68 -0.25 5.84 -20.24
C ILE A 68 0.67 7.01 -20.61
N ILE A 69 1.00 7.88 -19.65
CA ILE A 69 1.97 8.96 -19.84
C ILE A 69 3.34 8.37 -20.25
N GLY A 70 3.80 7.32 -19.56
CA GLY A 70 5.01 6.59 -19.94
C GLY A 70 4.94 6.00 -21.35
N GLY A 71 3.78 5.44 -21.74
CA GLY A 71 3.53 4.97 -23.10
C GLY A 71 3.68 6.08 -24.14
N ILE A 72 3.03 7.22 -23.91
CA ILE A 72 3.10 8.40 -24.79
C ILE A 72 4.55 8.89 -24.91
N LEU A 73 5.31 8.92 -23.81
CA LEU A 73 6.71 9.36 -23.79
C LEU A 73 7.63 8.49 -24.67
N PHE A 74 7.28 7.24 -24.92
CA PHE A 74 8.04 6.30 -25.76
C PHE A 74 7.32 5.91 -27.05
N ASP A 75 6.39 6.76 -27.52
CA ASP A 75 5.63 6.59 -28.76
C ASP A 75 4.83 5.26 -28.83
N ILE A 76 4.28 4.84 -27.69
CA ILE A 76 3.47 3.63 -27.54
C ILE A 76 2.10 3.98 -26.99
N SER A 77 1.06 3.74 -27.80
CA SER A 77 -0.32 3.89 -27.35
C SER A 77 -0.76 2.69 -26.51
N LEU A 78 -0.94 2.88 -25.20
CA LEU A 78 -1.54 1.89 -24.32
C LEU A 78 -3.07 2.06 -24.27
N SER A 79 -3.81 0.95 -24.30
CA SER A 79 -5.27 1.00 -24.16
C SER A 79 -5.63 1.14 -22.68
N PHE A 80 -6.39 2.18 -22.34
CA PHE A 80 -6.78 2.48 -20.95
C PHE A 80 -7.35 1.27 -20.20
N PHE A 81 -8.38 0.63 -20.74
CA PHE A 81 -9.02 -0.52 -20.08
C PHE A 81 -8.11 -1.76 -19.99
N LYS A 82 -7.23 -1.99 -20.98
CA LYS A 82 -6.24 -3.07 -20.89
C LYS A 82 -5.20 -2.77 -19.81
N THR A 83 -4.76 -1.52 -19.70
CA THR A 83 -3.81 -1.08 -18.67
C THR A 83 -4.42 -1.17 -17.28
N ILE A 84 -5.68 -0.77 -17.08
CA ILE A 84 -6.40 -0.99 -15.81
C ILE A 84 -6.39 -2.47 -15.43
N GLY A 85 -6.71 -3.37 -16.37
CA GLY A 85 -6.69 -4.80 -16.12
C GLY A 85 -5.31 -5.31 -15.65
N ILE A 86 -4.24 -4.84 -16.30
CA ILE A 86 -2.87 -5.13 -15.89
C ILE A 86 -2.61 -4.63 -14.47
N VAL A 87 -2.91 -3.36 -14.18
CA VAL A 87 -2.66 -2.75 -12.86
C VAL A 87 -3.44 -3.49 -11.77
N LEU A 88 -4.71 -3.83 -12.02
CA LEU A 88 -5.53 -4.60 -11.08
C LEU A 88 -4.94 -5.98 -10.77
N ILE A 89 -4.43 -6.69 -11.78
CA ILE A 89 -3.78 -7.99 -11.58
C ILE A 89 -2.51 -7.84 -10.72
N THR A 90 -1.68 -6.84 -11.03
CA THR A 90 -0.43 -6.62 -10.29
C THR A 90 -0.68 -6.16 -8.86
N GLU A 91 -1.73 -5.38 -8.59
CA GLU A 91 -2.09 -4.90 -7.24
C GLU A 91 -2.36 -6.02 -6.23
N PHE A 92 -2.71 -7.24 -6.67
CA PHE A 92 -2.87 -8.38 -5.77
C PHE A 92 -1.60 -8.70 -4.97
N ILE A 93 -0.42 -8.32 -5.46
CA ILE A 93 0.85 -8.50 -4.76
C ILE A 93 0.83 -7.80 -3.39
N PHE A 94 0.21 -6.63 -3.30
CA PHE A 94 0.14 -5.87 -2.05
C PHE A 94 -0.84 -6.46 -1.02
N LEU A 95 -1.64 -7.46 -1.38
CA LEU A 95 -2.49 -8.19 -0.43
C LEU A 95 -1.70 -9.26 0.33
N ILE A 96 -0.56 -9.71 -0.20
CA ILE A 96 0.29 -10.74 0.40
C ILE A 96 0.84 -10.30 1.76
N PRO A 97 1.49 -9.12 1.92
CA PRO A 97 1.99 -8.69 3.22
C PRO A 97 0.88 -8.63 4.29
N SER A 98 -0.29 -8.10 3.95
CA SER A 98 -1.44 -8.08 4.88
C SER A 98 -1.91 -9.47 5.27
N ALA A 99 -1.92 -10.43 4.34
CA ALA A 99 -2.26 -11.82 4.66
C ALA A 99 -1.21 -12.49 5.56
N ILE A 100 0.08 -12.16 5.36
CA ILE A 100 1.17 -12.63 6.23
C ILE A 100 1.02 -12.05 7.64
N GLN A 101 0.79 -10.73 7.77
CA GLN A 101 0.54 -10.09 9.07
C GLN A 101 -0.63 -10.74 9.80
N LEU A 102 -1.77 -10.87 9.11
CA LEU A 102 -2.97 -11.49 9.65
C LEU A 102 -2.69 -12.92 10.15
N THR A 103 -1.98 -13.72 9.36
CA THR A 103 -1.62 -15.09 9.74
C THR A 103 -0.67 -15.10 10.95
N TRP A 104 0.34 -14.21 10.95
CA TRP A 104 1.29 -14.10 12.05
C TRP A 104 0.60 -13.80 13.38
N PHE A 105 -0.20 -12.74 13.41
CA PHE A 105 -0.88 -12.27 14.63
C PHE A 105 -2.09 -13.10 15.04
N THR A 106 -2.56 -14.01 14.17
CA THR A 106 -3.62 -14.96 14.52
C THR A 106 -3.07 -16.23 15.15
N PHE A 107 -1.90 -16.71 14.70
CA PHE A 107 -1.41 -18.05 15.04
C PHE A 107 -0.12 -18.09 15.86
N PHE A 108 0.69 -17.03 15.84
CA PHE A 108 2.03 -17.04 16.43
C PHE A 108 2.20 -16.05 17.57
N GLU A 109 1.56 -14.89 17.50
CA GLU A 109 1.71 -13.80 18.47
C GLU A 109 0.41 -13.03 18.62
N ASN A 110 0.02 -12.67 19.85
CA ASN A 110 -1.15 -11.81 20.03
C ASN A 110 -0.75 -10.35 19.85
N ILE A 111 -1.64 -9.57 19.27
CA ILE A 111 -1.48 -8.13 19.22
C ILE A 111 -1.68 -7.54 20.63
N HIS A 112 -0.80 -6.63 21.04
CA HIS A 112 -0.96 -5.89 22.27
C HIS A 112 -1.43 -4.47 22.02
N SER A 113 -1.00 -3.86 20.92
CA SER A 113 -1.38 -2.51 20.50
C SER A 113 -1.51 -2.42 18.98
N LEU A 114 -2.25 -1.42 18.47
CA LEU A 114 -2.32 -1.14 17.04
C LEU A 114 -0.94 -0.79 16.45
N ASN A 115 -0.01 -0.30 17.28
CA ASN A 115 1.37 -0.02 16.86
C ASN A 115 2.15 -1.28 16.48
N ASP A 116 1.75 -2.46 16.97
CA ASP A 116 2.40 -3.73 16.63
C ASP A 116 2.13 -4.09 15.16
N LEU A 117 0.91 -3.84 14.67
CA LEU A 117 0.57 -4.04 13.25
C LEU A 117 1.35 -3.10 12.33
N ILE A 118 1.49 -1.84 12.75
CA ILE A 118 2.18 -0.81 11.96
C ILE A 118 3.69 -1.08 11.92
N SER A 119 4.26 -1.52 13.04
CA SER A 119 5.71 -1.74 13.17
C SER A 119 6.17 -3.08 12.58
N PHE A 120 5.32 -4.11 12.57
CA PHE A 120 5.67 -5.42 12.01
C PHE A 120 5.65 -5.43 10.48
N THR A 121 6.72 -4.93 9.87
CA THR A 121 6.87 -4.84 8.41
C THR A 121 8.22 -5.38 7.92
N PRO A 122 8.52 -6.67 8.14
CA PRO A 122 9.83 -7.25 7.79
C PRO A 122 10.15 -7.22 6.28
N TRP A 123 9.18 -6.95 5.41
CA TRP A 123 9.43 -6.76 3.97
C TRP A 123 9.97 -5.38 3.61
N ASN A 124 9.92 -4.40 4.52
CA ASN A 124 10.38 -3.03 4.31
C ASN A 124 11.85 -2.88 4.72
N VAL A 125 12.62 -2.12 3.94
CA VAL A 125 14.02 -1.82 4.29
C VAL A 125 14.11 -1.09 5.64
N PHE A 126 13.18 -0.17 5.90
CA PHE A 126 13.15 0.60 7.15
C PHE A 126 13.05 -0.27 8.41
N TYR A 127 12.45 -1.47 8.34
CA TYR A 127 12.33 -2.37 9.49
C TYR A 127 13.67 -2.81 10.07
N TYR A 128 14.72 -2.86 9.24
CA TYR A 128 16.05 -3.33 9.62
C TYR A 128 17.04 -2.21 9.96
N ILE A 129 16.63 -0.94 9.83
CA ILE A 129 17.49 0.21 10.07
C ILE A 129 17.27 0.72 11.50
N ASN A 130 18.35 1.09 12.18
CA ASN A 130 18.25 1.75 13.47
C ASN A 130 17.55 3.12 13.31
N LYS A 131 16.42 3.29 13.98
CA LYS A 131 15.55 4.47 13.82
C LYS A 131 16.24 5.76 14.28
N GLU A 132 17.15 5.68 15.25
CA GLU A 132 17.88 6.83 15.79
C GLU A 132 18.84 7.46 14.77
N ASP A 133 19.24 6.70 13.75
CA ASP A 133 20.22 7.12 12.74
C ASP A 133 19.57 7.66 11.45
N VAL A 134 18.22 7.69 11.39
CA VAL A 134 17.47 8.06 10.18
C VAL A 134 16.85 9.44 10.33
N LEU A 135 17.19 10.33 9.39
CA LEU A 135 16.54 11.64 9.29
C LEU A 135 15.03 11.46 9.01
N GLU A 136 14.20 12.25 9.67
CA GLU A 136 12.73 12.13 9.60
C GLU A 136 12.19 12.10 8.17
N TRP A 137 12.73 12.95 7.28
CA TRP A 137 12.32 13.02 5.87
C TRP A 137 12.66 11.76 5.06
N PHE A 138 13.54 10.89 5.58
CA PHE A 138 13.96 9.66 4.94
C PHE A 138 13.16 8.44 5.43
N ILE A 139 12.36 8.57 6.49
CA ILE A 139 11.51 7.50 7.03
C ILE A 139 10.52 6.99 5.99
N TYR A 140 9.75 7.91 5.36
CA TYR A 140 8.77 7.52 4.35
C TYR A 140 9.39 6.89 3.09
N PRO A 141 10.42 7.49 2.45
CA PRO A 141 11.12 6.88 1.33
C PRO A 141 11.65 5.47 1.66
N LEU A 142 12.26 5.27 2.82
CA LEU A 142 12.80 3.96 3.22
C LEU A 142 11.71 2.92 3.49
N SER A 143 10.57 3.35 4.02
CA SER A 143 9.43 2.47 4.29
C SER A 143 8.76 1.99 3.00
N LEU A 144 8.84 2.79 1.92
CA LEU A 144 8.32 2.43 0.61
C LEU A 144 9.17 1.37 -0.09
N ILE A 145 10.49 1.38 0.12
CA ILE A 145 11.38 0.39 -0.47
C ILE A 145 11.16 -0.95 0.23
N ASN A 146 10.45 -1.84 -0.47
CA ASN A 146 10.09 -3.14 0.08
C ASN A 146 10.08 -4.23 -0.98
N PHE A 147 10.15 -5.48 -0.51
CA PHE A 147 10.19 -6.66 -1.38
C PHE A 147 8.98 -6.74 -2.33
N PHE A 148 7.78 -6.41 -1.85
CA PHE A 148 6.56 -6.46 -2.64
C PHE A 148 6.49 -5.36 -3.70
N GLU A 149 7.10 -4.19 -3.46
CA GLU A 149 7.26 -3.13 -4.46
C GLU A 149 8.17 -3.57 -5.61
N ILE A 150 9.29 -4.24 -5.30
CA ILE A 150 10.19 -4.81 -6.33
C ILE A 150 9.44 -5.87 -7.16
N LEU A 151 8.68 -6.74 -6.49
CA LEU A 151 7.86 -7.76 -7.16
C LEU A 151 6.76 -7.12 -8.01
N PHE A 152 6.13 -6.06 -7.52
CA PHE A 152 5.12 -5.26 -8.21
C PHE A 152 5.68 -4.69 -9.52
N VAL A 153 6.79 -3.95 -9.45
CA VAL A 153 7.43 -3.36 -10.65
C VAL A 153 7.84 -4.44 -11.66
N SER A 154 8.33 -5.58 -11.18
CA SER A 154 8.75 -6.71 -12.02
C SER A 154 7.56 -7.33 -12.77
N ILE A 155 6.46 -7.62 -12.07
CA ILE A 155 5.25 -8.19 -12.67
C ILE A 155 4.56 -7.16 -13.58
N LEU A 156 4.52 -5.89 -13.18
CA LEU A 156 3.98 -4.81 -13.99
C LEU A 156 4.71 -4.70 -15.33
N THR A 157 6.04 -4.70 -15.28
CA THR A 157 6.90 -4.67 -16.48
C THR A 157 6.66 -5.88 -17.36
N TYR A 158 6.55 -7.08 -16.77
CA TYR A 158 6.25 -8.30 -17.51
C TYR A 158 4.89 -8.21 -18.23
N LEU A 159 3.84 -7.80 -17.54
CA LEU A 159 2.49 -7.70 -18.11
C LEU A 159 2.38 -6.61 -19.17
N VAL A 160 3.02 -5.45 -18.95
CA VAL A 160 3.13 -4.40 -19.98
C VAL A 160 3.85 -4.97 -21.21
N ARG A 161 4.97 -5.68 -21.04
CA ARG A 161 5.69 -6.32 -22.16
C ARG A 161 4.79 -7.25 -22.96
N ARG A 162 3.96 -8.06 -22.31
CA ARG A 162 3.01 -8.97 -22.98
C ARG A 162 2.03 -8.23 -23.90
N VAL A 163 1.61 -7.02 -23.53
CA VAL A 163 0.76 -6.16 -24.36
C VAL A 163 1.53 -5.47 -25.50
N LEU A 164 2.85 -5.34 -25.36
CA LEU A 164 3.72 -4.70 -26.36
C LEU A 164 4.33 -5.65 -27.39
N ILE A 165 4.23 -6.97 -27.20
CA ILE A 165 4.79 -7.98 -28.13
C ILE A 165 4.36 -7.72 -29.58
N GLU A 166 3.11 -7.31 -29.80
CA GLU A 166 2.57 -7.01 -31.13
C GLU A 166 2.89 -5.59 -31.63
N LYS A 167 3.43 -4.72 -30.76
CA LYS A 167 3.60 -3.28 -31.01
C LYS A 167 5.05 -2.87 -31.20
N THR A 168 6.02 -3.65 -30.73
CA THR A 168 7.44 -3.29 -30.82
C THR A 168 8.37 -4.48 -30.61
N GLU A 169 9.48 -4.52 -31.35
CA GLU A 169 10.55 -5.51 -31.17
C GLU A 169 11.51 -5.16 -30.01
N ASP A 170 11.55 -3.89 -29.58
CA ASP A 170 12.40 -3.43 -28.47
C ASP A 170 11.91 -4.01 -27.13
N GLN A 171 12.62 -5.03 -26.67
CA GLN A 171 12.32 -5.75 -25.43
C GLN A 171 12.44 -4.86 -24.18
N ASN A 172 13.15 -3.73 -24.27
CA ASN A 172 13.37 -2.81 -23.15
C ASN A 172 12.31 -1.71 -23.06
N LYS A 173 11.45 -1.53 -24.07
CA LYS A 173 10.40 -0.49 -24.03
C LYS A 173 9.43 -0.66 -22.87
N ALA A 174 9.05 -1.88 -22.54
CA ALA A 174 8.17 -2.14 -21.41
C ALA A 174 8.78 -1.65 -20.09
N PHE A 175 10.06 -1.96 -19.87
CA PHE A 175 10.79 -1.49 -18.71
C PHE A 175 10.89 0.03 -18.68
N LYS A 176 11.21 0.68 -19.81
CA LYS A 176 11.24 2.15 -19.90
C LYS A 176 9.87 2.76 -19.56
N ILE A 177 8.78 2.25 -20.12
CA ILE A 177 7.43 2.75 -19.83
C ILE A 177 7.10 2.62 -18.33
N VAL A 178 7.44 1.51 -17.69
CA VAL A 178 7.20 1.33 -16.25
C VAL A 178 8.14 2.23 -15.43
N ALA A 179 9.43 2.25 -15.71
CA ALA A 179 10.42 3.03 -14.96
C ALA A 179 10.15 4.53 -15.05
N TYR A 180 9.91 5.07 -16.24
CA TYR A 180 9.67 6.51 -16.42
C TYR A 180 8.21 6.91 -16.21
N GLY A 181 7.24 6.01 -16.44
CA GLY A 181 5.83 6.27 -16.19
C GLY A 181 5.49 6.08 -14.71
N TYR A 182 5.43 4.82 -14.27
CA TYR A 182 5.14 4.49 -12.87
C TYR A 182 6.22 5.03 -11.91
N GLY A 183 7.50 4.84 -12.23
CA GLY A 183 8.58 5.28 -11.34
C GLY A 183 8.63 6.79 -11.12
N SER A 184 8.35 7.62 -12.15
CA SER A 184 8.24 9.06 -11.94
C SER A 184 7.03 9.43 -11.08
N GLY A 185 5.88 8.80 -11.31
CA GLY A 185 4.69 8.96 -10.47
C GLY A 185 4.95 8.59 -9.01
N LEU A 186 5.70 7.50 -8.78
CA LEU A 186 6.12 7.06 -7.45
C LEU A 186 7.03 8.09 -6.78
N VAL A 187 8.02 8.64 -7.50
CA VAL A 187 8.91 9.70 -6.98
C VAL A 187 8.11 10.95 -6.63
N THR A 188 7.18 11.38 -7.48
CA THR A 188 6.30 12.53 -7.18
C THR A 188 5.48 12.28 -5.92
N TRP A 189 4.92 11.08 -5.79
CA TRP A 189 4.16 10.68 -4.59
C TRP A 189 5.04 10.69 -3.32
N VAL A 190 6.26 10.15 -3.40
CA VAL A 190 7.21 10.14 -2.29
C VAL A 190 7.56 11.55 -1.84
N VAL A 191 7.93 12.42 -2.77
CA VAL A 191 8.26 13.82 -2.43
C VAL A 191 7.07 14.53 -1.79
N PHE A 192 5.86 14.32 -2.32
CA PHE A 192 4.64 14.92 -1.78
C PHE A 192 4.35 14.44 -0.35
N ILE A 193 4.38 13.14 -0.10
CA ILE A 193 4.10 12.59 1.23
C ILE A 193 5.20 12.96 2.22
N THR A 194 6.47 12.87 1.85
CA THR A 194 7.58 13.30 2.70
C THR A 194 7.42 14.77 3.12
N PHE A 195 7.05 15.65 2.18
CA PHE A 195 6.80 17.06 2.49
C PHE A 195 5.67 17.24 3.51
N LEU A 196 4.55 16.54 3.31
CA LEU A 196 3.43 16.58 4.26
C LEU A 196 3.84 16.02 5.63
N SER A 197 4.55 14.90 5.68
CA SER A 197 4.97 14.28 6.94
C SER A 197 5.80 15.23 7.79
N ILE A 198 6.76 15.94 7.20
CA ILE A 198 7.60 16.90 7.94
C ILE A 198 6.79 18.11 8.43
N GLN A 199 5.79 18.55 7.66
CA GLN A 199 5.01 19.75 7.99
C GLN A 199 3.99 19.53 9.12
N TYR A 200 3.57 18.28 9.32
CA TYR A 200 2.52 17.89 10.27
C TYR A 200 2.98 16.92 11.36
N THR A 201 4.30 16.72 11.49
CA THR A 201 4.95 16.10 12.67
C THR A 201 5.47 17.22 13.56
#